data_AF-A0A327RU28-F1
#
_entry.id   AF-A0A327RU28-F1
#
_cell.length_a   1.000
_cell.length_b   1.000
_cell.length_c   1.000
_cell.angle_alpha   90.00
_cell.angle_beta   90.00
_cell.angle_gamma   90.00
#
_symmetry.space_group_name_H-M   'P 1'
#
loop_
_entity.id
_entity.type
_entity.pdbx_description
1 polymer ?
#
loop_
_entity_poly.entity_id
_entity_poly.type
_entity_poly.pdbx_seq_one_letter_code
_entity_poly.pdbx_strand_id
1 'polypeptide(L)'
;MEFVNADSIAHGLSPFNPESVALESGRIMLQRIRELMMTRVDFAFETTLSARSYVSLVKQAQQVGYKVSLLYFWLASPELAIARVKKRVSKGGHYIPADVIRRRYYRGIYNLHKYYMSVCDEWTLIANMDLSPQVIAKYDSSGKMILNRKVWDTIIRKATEESI
;
A
#
# COMPACT_ATOMS: atom_id res chain seq x y z
N MET A 1 4.01 -4.15 18.09
CA MET A 1 3.28 -4.19 16.80
C MET A 1 4.03 -5.12 15.86
N GLU A 2 3.36 -6.14 15.31
CA GLU A 2 3.94 -7.09 14.35
C GLU A 2 3.83 -6.56 12.90
N PHE A 3 4.85 -6.76 12.07
CA PHE A 3 4.78 -6.45 10.63
C PHE A 3 4.62 -7.73 9.81
N VAL A 4 3.47 -7.89 9.17
CA VAL A 4 3.13 -9.08 8.38
C VAL A 4 3.31 -8.76 6.90
N ASN A 5 4.21 -9.46 6.21
CA ASN A 5 4.57 -9.16 4.83
C ASN A 5 4.61 -10.43 3.96
N ALA A 6 3.85 -10.43 2.86
CA ALA A 6 3.76 -11.58 1.96
C ALA A 6 5.10 -11.93 1.30
N ASP A 7 5.95 -10.95 0.98
CA ASP A 7 7.26 -11.20 0.36
C ASP A 7 8.22 -11.87 1.36
N SER A 8 8.23 -11.45 2.63
CA SER A 8 9.00 -12.11 3.69
C SER A 8 8.56 -13.56 3.90
N ILE A 9 7.25 -13.82 3.89
CA ILE A 9 6.69 -15.16 3.97
C ILE A 9 7.11 -16.00 2.74
N ALA A 10 7.05 -15.42 1.54
CA ALA A 10 7.46 -16.09 0.31
C ALA A 10 8.93 -16.49 0.32
N HIS A 11 9.82 -15.62 0.78
CA HIS A 11 11.24 -15.93 0.94
C HIS A 11 11.47 -17.01 2.01
N GLY A 12 10.66 -17.05 3.07
CA GLY A 12 10.72 -18.12 4.07
C GLY A 12 10.29 -19.49 3.54
N LEU A 13 9.25 -19.53 2.70
CA LEU A 13 8.72 -20.77 2.11
C LEU A 13 9.59 -21.30 0.96
N SER A 14 10.07 -20.40 0.09
CA SER A 14 10.86 -20.75 -1.08
C SER A 14 11.99 -19.74 -1.27
N PRO A 15 13.12 -19.89 -0.56
CA PRO A 15 14.23 -18.92 -0.59
C PRO A 15 14.77 -18.67 -2.00
N PHE A 16 14.75 -19.68 -2.86
CA PHE A 16 15.28 -19.62 -4.22
C PHE A 16 14.23 -19.35 -5.30
N ASN A 17 12.93 -19.46 -4.98
CA ASN A 17 11.85 -19.15 -5.91
C ASN A 17 10.60 -18.57 -5.22
N PRO A 18 10.68 -17.38 -4.59
CA PRO A 18 9.56 -16.78 -3.85
C PRO A 18 8.32 -16.50 -4.73
N GLU A 19 8.52 -16.23 -6.03
CA GLU A 19 7.42 -15.94 -6.96
C GLU A 19 6.44 -17.11 -7.09
N SER A 20 6.95 -18.35 -7.08
CA SER A 20 6.14 -19.56 -7.21
C SER A 20 5.14 -19.76 -6.07
N VAL A 21 5.41 -19.17 -4.91
CA VAL A 21 4.57 -19.29 -3.69
C VAL A 21 3.79 -18.02 -3.38
N ALA A 22 3.82 -16.99 -4.24
CA ALA A 22 3.23 -15.67 -3.94
C ALA A 22 1.74 -15.73 -3.54
N LEU A 23 0.94 -16.60 -4.17
CA LEU A 23 -0.47 -16.79 -3.83
C LEU A 23 -0.67 -17.49 -2.48
N GLU A 24 0.20 -18.43 -2.14
CA GLU A 24 0.20 -19.12 -0.86
C GLU A 24 0.63 -18.18 0.26
N SER A 25 1.72 -17.42 0.05
CA SER A 25 2.21 -16.42 1.00
C SER A 25 1.17 -15.33 1.28
N GLY A 26 0.41 -14.91 0.27
CA GLY A 26 -0.72 -14.00 0.46
C GLY A 26 -1.84 -14.59 1.34
N ARG A 27 -2.14 -15.89 1.19
CA ARG A 27 -3.12 -16.59 2.04
C ARG A 27 -2.65 -16.71 3.48
N ILE A 28 -1.38 -17.06 3.68
CA ILE A 28 -0.75 -17.15 5.01
C ILE A 28 -0.72 -15.77 5.69
N MET A 29 -0.35 -14.72 4.96
CA MET A 29 -0.38 -13.34 5.47
C MET A 29 -1.77 -12.97 5.98
N LEU A 30 -2.82 -13.24 5.21
CA LEU A 30 -4.21 -12.96 5.62
C LEU A 30 -4.66 -13.81 6.81
N GLN A 31 -4.20 -15.06 6.90
CA GLN A 31 -4.47 -15.90 8.06
C GLN A 31 -3.81 -15.33 9.31
N ARG A 32 -2.54 -14.94 9.24
CA ARG A 32 -1.82 -14.34 10.36
C ARG A 32 -2.48 -13.04 10.83
N ILE A 33 -2.91 -12.19 9.90
CA ILE A 33 -3.66 -10.98 10.24
C ILE A 33 -4.95 -11.31 11.01
N ARG A 34 -5.70 -12.33 10.60
CA ARG A 34 -6.91 -12.77 11.32
C ARG A 34 -6.59 -13.26 12.74
N GLU A 35 -5.52 -14.02 12.91
CA GLU A 35 -5.06 -14.47 14.23
C GLU A 35 -4.73 -13.27 15.13
N LEU A 36 -3.96 -12.30 14.62
CA LEU A 36 -3.58 -11.10 15.35
C LEU A 36 -4.82 -10.30 15.78
N MET A 37 -5.79 -10.11 14.87
CA MET A 37 -7.08 -9.49 15.16
C MET A 37 -7.85 -10.21 16.29
N MET A 38 -7.90 -11.55 16.28
CA MET A 38 -8.57 -12.32 17.33
C MET A 38 -7.86 -12.18 18.69
N THR A 39 -6.54 -12.11 18.68
CA THR A 39 -5.72 -11.94 19.90
C THR A 39 -5.55 -10.48 20.32
N ARG A 40 -6.17 -9.52 19.62
CA ARG A 40 -6.06 -8.07 19.87
C ARG A 40 -4.63 -7.55 19.90
N VAL A 41 -3.77 -8.09 19.03
CA VAL A 41 -2.38 -7.64 18.88
C VAL A 41 -2.30 -6.61 17.75
N ASP A 42 -1.63 -5.47 18.00
CA ASP A 42 -1.40 -4.46 16.97
C ASP A 42 -0.50 -5.00 15.87
N PHE A 43 -0.85 -4.71 14.61
CA PHE A 43 -0.09 -5.14 13.44
C PHE A 43 -0.09 -4.10 12.32
N ALA A 44 0.87 -4.26 11.42
CA ALA A 44 0.97 -3.53 10.17
C ALA A 44 1.26 -4.50 9.02
N PHE A 45 0.86 -4.16 7.81
CA PHE A 45 1.22 -4.89 6.60
C PHE A 45 1.38 -3.93 5.43
N GLU A 46 2.19 -4.31 4.45
CA GLU A 46 2.44 -3.51 3.25
C GLU A 46 1.64 -4.06 2.06
N THR A 47 1.14 -3.15 1.22
CA THR A 47 0.50 -3.48 -0.04
C THR A 47 0.67 -2.32 -1.02
N THR A 48 0.64 -2.60 -2.32
CA THR A 48 0.60 -1.55 -3.35
C THR A 48 -0.77 -0.88 -3.48
N LEU A 49 -1.73 -1.30 -2.64
CA LEU A 49 -3.14 -0.86 -2.63
C LEU A 49 -3.89 -1.11 -3.95
N SER A 50 -3.31 -1.91 -4.85
CA SER A 50 -3.89 -2.20 -6.17
C SER A 50 -5.04 -3.22 -6.10
N ALA A 51 -5.15 -3.95 -5.01
CA ALA A 51 -6.26 -4.87 -4.73
C ALA A 51 -7.37 -4.18 -3.93
N ARG A 52 -8.63 -4.46 -4.26
CA ARG A 52 -9.80 -3.97 -3.51
C ARG A 52 -10.16 -4.86 -2.32
N SER A 53 -9.62 -6.07 -2.25
CA SER A 53 -9.98 -7.08 -1.23
C SER A 53 -9.68 -6.62 0.20
N TYR A 54 -8.66 -5.77 0.41
CA TYR A 54 -8.35 -5.28 1.77
C TYR A 54 -9.39 -4.30 2.32
N VAL A 55 -10.31 -3.76 1.51
CA VAL A 55 -11.44 -2.96 2.02
C VAL A 55 -12.29 -3.77 3.00
N SER A 56 -12.51 -5.06 2.70
CA SER A 56 -13.22 -5.96 3.63
C SER A 56 -12.42 -6.18 4.92
N LEU A 57 -11.10 -6.27 4.81
CA LEU A 57 -10.22 -6.45 5.97
C LEU A 57 -10.24 -5.23 6.89
N VAL A 58 -10.20 -4.02 6.34
CA VAL A 58 -10.32 -2.77 7.12
C VAL A 58 -11.62 -2.77 7.94
N LYS A 59 -12.75 -3.08 7.30
CA LYS A 59 -14.05 -3.15 7.98
C LYS A 59 -14.10 -4.22 9.05
N GLN A 60 -13.53 -5.40 8.80
CA GLN A 60 -13.47 -6.48 9.79
C GLN A 60 -12.61 -6.09 11.00
N ALA A 61 -11.47 -5.44 10.78
CA ALA A 61 -10.62 -4.95 11.86
C ALA A 61 -11.36 -3.93 12.74
N GLN A 62 -12.06 -2.97 12.12
CA GLN A 62 -12.88 -1.98 12.83
C GLN A 62 -14.01 -2.63 13.64
N GLN A 63 -14.68 -3.64 13.08
CA GLN A 63 -15.75 -4.38 13.78
C GLN A 63 -15.25 -5.07 15.06
N VAL A 64 -13.99 -5.49 15.11
CA VAL A 64 -13.39 -6.11 16.31
C VAL A 64 -12.61 -5.12 17.18
N GLY A 65 -12.76 -3.81 16.92
CA GLY A 65 -12.29 -2.73 17.78
C GLY A 65 -10.93 -2.12 17.40
N TYR A 66 -10.38 -2.44 16.22
CA TYR A 66 -9.17 -1.77 15.74
C TYR A 66 -9.48 -0.39 15.19
N LYS A 67 -8.53 0.52 15.39
CA LYS A 67 -8.40 1.74 14.60
C LYS A 67 -7.46 1.45 13.42
N VAL A 68 -7.88 1.78 12.21
CA VAL A 68 -7.12 1.52 10.99
C VAL A 68 -6.56 2.82 10.41
N SER A 69 -5.24 2.96 10.48
CA SER A 69 -4.51 4.08 9.90
C SER A 69 -3.79 3.65 8.62
N LEU A 70 -3.99 4.38 7.52
CA LEU A 70 -3.35 4.13 6.21
C LEU A 70 -2.23 5.14 5.96
N LEU A 71 -1.00 4.65 5.74
CA LEU A 71 0.10 5.45 5.21
C LEU A 71 0.29 5.12 3.73
N TYR A 72 0.11 6.11 2.86
CA TYR A 72 0.24 5.93 1.41
C TYR A 72 1.39 6.77 0.86
N PHE A 73 2.42 6.09 0.35
CA PHE A 73 3.58 6.70 -0.27
C PHE A 73 3.38 6.84 -1.77
N TRP A 74 3.42 8.07 -2.26
CA TRP A 74 3.22 8.41 -3.66
C TRP A 74 4.51 8.88 -4.33
N LEU A 75 4.66 8.54 -5.61
CA LEU A 75 5.72 9.00 -6.52
C LEU A 75 5.09 9.75 -7.68
N ALA A 76 5.79 10.72 -8.27
CA ALA A 76 5.20 11.56 -9.32
C ALA A 76 4.85 10.82 -10.62
N SER A 77 5.51 9.70 -10.88
CA SER A 77 5.26 8.89 -12.07
C SER A 77 5.60 7.41 -11.83
N PRO A 78 4.97 6.49 -12.58
CA PRO A 78 5.37 5.09 -12.56
C PRO A 78 6.79 4.89 -13.11
N GLU A 79 7.31 5.78 -13.96
CA GLU A 79 8.70 5.76 -14.45
C GLU A 79 9.71 5.89 -13.31
N LEU A 80 9.41 6.71 -12.29
CA LEU A 80 10.24 6.78 -11.08
C LEU A 80 10.24 5.45 -10.31
N ALA A 81 9.08 4.78 -10.22
CA ALA A 81 8.99 3.46 -9.60
C ALA A 81 9.81 2.42 -10.38
N ILE A 82 9.72 2.44 -11.71
CA ILE A 82 10.51 1.57 -12.60
C ILE A 82 12.01 1.83 -12.42
N ALA A 83 12.44 3.09 -12.37
CA ALA A 83 13.84 3.45 -12.14
C ALA A 83 14.35 2.94 -10.77
N ARG A 84 13.52 3.05 -9.72
CA ARG A 84 13.84 2.52 -8.39
C ARG A 84 13.97 1.00 -8.39
N VAL A 85 13.08 0.28 -9.08
CA VAL A 85 13.19 -1.18 -9.23
C VAL A 85 14.47 -1.55 -9.98
N LYS A 86 14.78 -0.89 -11.10
CA LYS A 86 16.04 -1.11 -11.84
C LYS A 86 17.28 -0.93 -10.96
N LYS A 87 17.34 0.16 -10.18
CA LYS A 87 18.44 0.43 -9.25
C LYS A 87 18.54 -0.60 -8.12
N ARG A 88 17.41 -1.15 -7.65
CA ARG A 88 17.39 -2.22 -6.66
C ARG A 88 17.88 -3.54 -7.25
N VAL A 89 17.45 -3.87 -8.47
CA VAL A 89 17.87 -5.08 -9.19
C VAL A 89 19.38 -5.05 -9.45
N SER A 90 19.95 -3.90 -9.82
CA SER A 90 21.41 -3.76 -9.96
C SER A 90 22.18 -3.96 -8.65
N LYS A 91 21.50 -3.99 -7.51
CA LYS A 91 22.05 -4.29 -6.18
C LYS A 91 21.62 -5.67 -5.66
N GLY A 92 21.11 -6.54 -6.53
CA GLY A 92 20.72 -7.92 -6.18
C GLY A 92 19.29 -8.07 -5.64
N GLY A 93 18.43 -7.05 -5.70
CA GLY A 93 17.04 -7.19 -5.29
C GLY A 93 16.10 -7.70 -6.40
N HIS A 94 14.85 -7.95 -6.03
CA HIS A 94 13.84 -8.58 -6.88
C HIS A 94 13.39 -7.70 -8.07
N TYR A 95 13.25 -8.33 -9.25
CA TYR A 95 12.75 -7.71 -10.48
C TYR A 95 11.22 -7.71 -10.51
N ILE A 96 10.63 -6.64 -11.06
CA ILE A 96 9.19 -6.57 -11.31
C ILE A 96 8.99 -6.01 -12.73
N PRO A 97 8.16 -6.64 -13.59
CA PRO A 97 7.88 -6.14 -14.92
C PRO A 97 7.30 -4.71 -14.93
N ALA A 98 7.70 -3.91 -15.91
CA ALA A 98 7.34 -2.48 -15.98
C ALA A 98 5.83 -2.26 -16.19
N ASP A 99 5.16 -3.12 -16.94
CA ASP A 99 3.70 -3.15 -17.12
C ASP A 99 2.97 -3.44 -15.80
N VAL A 100 3.49 -4.38 -15.00
CA VAL A 100 2.97 -4.69 -13.66
C VAL A 100 3.11 -3.47 -12.74
N ILE A 101 4.26 -2.78 -12.77
CA ILE A 101 4.49 -1.56 -11.99
C ILE A 101 3.50 -0.46 -12.38
N ARG A 102 3.35 -0.16 -13.68
CA ARG A 102 2.42 0.86 -14.17
C ARG A 102 0.98 0.55 -13.77
N ARG A 103 0.53 -0.69 -14.01
CA ARG A 103 -0.81 -1.14 -13.63
C ARG A 103 -1.04 -0.98 -12.12
N ARG A 104 -0.08 -1.38 -11.28
CA ARG A 104 -0.20 -1.29 -9.82
C ARG A 104 -0.22 0.18 -9.35
N TYR A 105 0.59 1.04 -9.96
CA TYR A 105 0.66 2.46 -9.66
C TYR A 105 -0.71 3.15 -9.86
N TYR A 106 -1.30 3.01 -11.05
CA TYR A 106 -2.59 3.65 -11.36
C TYR A 106 -3.74 3.05 -10.55
N ARG A 107 -3.80 1.72 -10.43
CA ARG A 107 -4.82 1.05 -9.59
C ARG A 107 -4.71 1.44 -8.12
N GLY A 108 -3.50 1.61 -7.60
CA GLY A 108 -3.27 2.02 -6.21
C GLY A 108 -3.88 3.39 -5.93
N ILE A 109 -3.60 4.37 -6.80
CA ILE A 109 -4.12 5.74 -6.67
C ILE A 109 -5.66 5.77 -6.86
N TYR A 110 -6.18 5.04 -7.84
CA TYR A 110 -7.62 4.91 -8.03
C TYR A 110 -8.30 4.32 -6.79
N ASN A 111 -7.81 3.18 -6.31
CA ASN A 111 -8.42 2.51 -5.16
C ASN A 111 -8.31 3.33 -3.89
N LEU A 112 -7.17 4.00 -3.67
CA LEU A 112 -6.97 4.95 -2.57
C LEU A 112 -8.11 5.95 -2.51
N HIS A 113 -8.33 6.68 -3.61
CA HIS A 113 -9.35 7.72 -3.70
C HIS A 113 -10.77 7.15 -3.66
N LYS A 114 -11.03 6.08 -4.41
CA LYS A 114 -12.37 5.54 -4.61
C LYS A 114 -12.90 4.75 -3.40
N TYR A 115 -12.03 4.05 -2.69
CA TYR A 115 -12.44 3.08 -1.66
C TYR A 115 -11.76 3.29 -0.31
N TYR A 116 -10.44 3.48 -0.25
CA TYR A 116 -9.73 3.42 1.02
C TYR A 116 -9.87 4.69 1.86
N MET A 117 -9.85 5.87 1.23
CA MET A 117 -10.02 7.15 1.94
C MET A 117 -11.36 7.29 2.69
N SER A 118 -12.39 6.52 2.29
CA SER A 118 -13.71 6.55 2.92
C SER A 118 -13.94 5.45 3.97
N VAL A 119 -13.05 4.47 4.08
CA VAL A 119 -13.20 3.35 5.03
C VAL A 119 -12.13 3.33 6.13
N CYS A 120 -10.94 3.89 5.89
CA CYS A 120 -9.92 3.99 6.94
C CYS A 120 -10.28 5.10 7.93
N ASP A 121 -10.00 4.86 9.22
CA ASP A 121 -10.23 5.86 10.28
C ASP A 121 -9.30 7.07 10.11
N GLU A 122 -8.06 6.80 9.69
CA GLU A 122 -7.07 7.83 9.40
C GLU A 122 -6.31 7.48 8.13
N TRP A 123 -5.88 8.50 7.40
CA TRP A 123 -4.94 8.30 6.32
C TRP A 123 -3.96 9.48 6.19
N THR A 124 -2.74 9.17 5.79
CA THR A 124 -1.71 10.17 5.46
C THR A 124 -1.13 9.85 4.10
N LEU A 125 -1.15 10.85 3.23
CA LEU A 125 -0.55 10.81 1.91
C LEU A 125 0.82 11.48 1.94
N ILE A 126 1.85 10.75 1.54
CA ILE A 126 3.24 11.16 1.69
C ILE A 126 3.90 11.16 0.31
N ALA A 127 4.48 12.28 -0.09
CA ALA A 127 5.34 12.36 -1.26
C ALA A 127 6.70 11.73 -0.92
N ASN A 128 7.08 10.70 -1.65
CA ASN A 128 8.39 10.05 -1.51
C ASN A 128 9.28 10.43 -2.70
N MET A 129 9.41 11.73 -2.97
CA MET A 129 10.12 12.24 -4.15
C MET A 129 11.62 12.43 -3.91
N ASP A 130 11.98 12.85 -2.69
CA ASP A 130 13.35 13.20 -2.28
C ASP A 130 13.76 12.47 -0.99
N LEU A 131 14.93 12.82 -0.43
CA LEU A 131 15.46 12.24 0.81
C LEU A 131 14.57 12.49 2.04
N SER A 132 13.73 13.52 2.02
CA SER A 132 12.78 13.85 3.07
C SER A 132 11.34 13.62 2.60
N PRO A 133 10.62 12.61 3.14
CA PRO A 133 9.21 12.43 2.85
C PRO A 133 8.40 13.65 3.28
N GLN A 134 7.51 14.14 2.42
CA GLN A 134 6.68 15.32 2.67
C GLN A 134 5.21 14.93 2.74
N VAL A 135 4.50 15.36 3.78
CA VAL A 135 3.05 15.10 3.89
C VAL A 135 2.31 15.98 2.87
N ILE A 136 1.53 15.36 1.99
CA ILE A 136 0.71 16.03 0.98
C ILE A 136 -0.65 16.39 1.55
N ALA A 137 -1.29 15.42 2.19
CA ALA A 137 -2.61 15.54 2.79
C ALA A 137 -2.80 14.47 3.86
N LYS A 138 -3.69 14.71 4.81
CA LYS A 138 -4.08 13.72 5.81
C LYS A 138 -5.55 13.87 6.19
N TYR A 139 -6.09 12.82 6.80
CA TYR A 139 -7.37 12.81 7.48
C TYR A 139 -7.19 12.11 8.81
N ASP A 140 -7.62 12.79 9.87
CA ASP A 140 -7.62 12.30 11.24
C ASP A 140 -8.85 12.86 11.98
N SER A 141 -8.87 12.76 13.32
CA SER A 141 -9.95 13.30 14.14
C SER A 141 -10.22 14.80 13.95
N SER A 142 -9.26 15.57 13.44
CA SER A 142 -9.41 16.99 13.13
C SER A 142 -9.97 17.24 11.72
N GLY A 143 -10.27 16.18 10.97
CA GLY A 143 -10.78 16.23 9.62
C GLY A 143 -9.68 16.22 8.55
N LYS A 144 -10.07 16.57 7.32
CA LYS A 144 -9.15 16.52 6.16
C LYS A 144 -8.31 17.77 6.07
N MET A 145 -6.98 17.60 6.06
CA MET A 145 -6.01 18.67 5.86
C MET A 145 -5.22 18.44 4.56
N ILE A 146 -5.12 19.45 3.71
CA ILE A 146 -4.30 19.42 2.49
C ILE A 146 -3.13 20.38 2.70
N LEU A 147 -1.91 19.84 2.81
CA LEU A 147 -0.68 20.60 3.07
C LEU A 147 0.04 20.99 1.79
N ASN A 148 -0.07 20.18 0.73
CA ASN A 148 0.45 20.51 -0.59
C ASN A 148 -0.65 20.40 -1.65
N ARG A 149 -1.31 21.53 -1.93
CA ARG A 149 -2.46 21.58 -2.85
C ARG A 149 -2.13 21.16 -4.28
N LYS A 150 -0.98 21.60 -4.80
CA LYS A 150 -0.54 21.30 -6.17
C LYS A 150 -0.34 19.80 -6.40
N VAL A 151 0.33 19.14 -5.46
CA VAL A 151 0.54 17.68 -5.53
C VAL A 151 -0.76 16.93 -5.30
N TRP A 152 -1.58 17.37 -4.35
CA TRP A 152 -2.90 16.80 -4.09
C TRP A 152 -3.79 16.80 -5.35
N ASP A 153 -3.95 17.94 -6.01
CA ASP A 153 -4.79 18.06 -7.20
C ASP A 153 -4.26 17.17 -8.35
N THR A 154 -2.93 17.02 -8.47
CA THR A 154 -2.32 16.09 -9.43
C THR A 154 -2.70 14.64 -9.13
N ILE A 155 -2.64 14.22 -7.87
CA ILE A 155 -2.98 12.84 -7.47
C ILE A 155 -4.47 12.56 -7.72
N ILE A 156 -5.35 13.48 -7.34
CA ILE A 156 -6.80 13.30 -7.53
C ILE A 156 -7.16 13.24 -9.00
N ARG A 157 -6.55 14.09 -9.83
CA ARG A 157 -6.72 14.04 -11.29
C ARG A 157 -6.31 12.69 -11.87
N LYS A 158 -5.15 12.15 -11.47
CA LYS A 158 -4.71 10.80 -11.86
C LYS A 158 -5.65 9.70 -11.38
N ALA A 159 -6.20 9.85 -10.17
CA ALA A 159 -7.17 8.93 -9.61
C ALA A 159 -8.51 8.89 -10.36
N THR A 160 -8.82 9.91 -11.17
CA THR A 160 -10.08 10.01 -11.92
C THR A 160 -9.91 9.76 -13.42
N GLU A 161 -8.77 10.16 -14.01
CA GLU A 161 -8.54 10.11 -15.47
C GLU A 161 -7.97 8.77 -15.95
N GLU A 162 -7.12 8.10 -15.16
CA GLU A 162 -6.34 6.92 -15.60
C GLU A 162 -6.93 5.59 -15.08
N SER A 163 -8.25 5.55 -14.85
CA SER A 163 -8.97 4.45 -14.19
C SER A 163 -9.71 3.50 -15.15
N ILE A 164 -9.42 3.59 -16.44
CA ILE A 164 -9.95 2.74 -17.52
C ILE A 164 -8.86 1.76 -17.95
#